data_AF-A0A3B9GRB4-F1
#
_entry.id   AF-A0A3B9GRB4-F1
#
_cell.length_a   1.000
_cell.length_b   1.000
_cell.length_c   1.000
_cell.angle_alpha   90.00
_cell.angle_beta   90.00
_cell.angle_gamma   90.00
#
_symmetry.space_group_name_H-M   'P 1'
#
loop_
_entity.id
_entity.type
_entity.pdbx_description
1 polymer ?
#
loop_
_entity_poly.entity_id
_entity_poly.type
_entity_poly.pdbx_seq_one_letter_code
_entity_poly.pdbx_strand_id
1 'polypeptide(L)'
;MISIGLDIGSTTIKAIALDEKHNIVFAKYERHNAQIREKILLFLENIQECHHPDYVKLTITGSIGMGFAENYGYPFIQEVVAATKYVAGRHPEVKTMIDIGGEDAKVVFFRENEATDLRMNGNCAGGTGSFIDQMAILLGISNNELNNLALQAKRIYPIASRCGVFCKTDIQNLIAKNIDSTDISASIFHAVAVQTVMTLSHGCEITPPIMFCGGPLTFLPALRNAFKTYLQINDDDIVLTENSHLIPAWGAALYGLQTKEPPVELHNVITIFKTENHFKYTGAKNLQPLFNSKEQLESWKEDKQIHKVKTAEFIEGRQGVFLGIDSGSTTTKIIVITEKKEVLFNYYRSNNGNPINTVREGLKELQQKCLKHHTQLVIKGSCSTGYGEELIKTAFHLGDGVIETIAHFLAA
;
A
#
# COMPACT_ATOMS: atom_id res chain seq x y z
N MET A 1 8.12 -34.85 -16.28
CA MET A 1 8.95 -33.67 -15.97
C MET A 1 8.07 -32.58 -15.37
N ILE A 2 8.48 -31.99 -14.25
CA ILE A 2 7.74 -30.91 -13.59
C ILE A 2 8.24 -29.55 -14.10
N SER A 3 7.34 -28.61 -14.35
CA SER A 3 7.67 -27.22 -14.68
C SER A 3 7.19 -26.28 -13.59
N ILE A 4 8.12 -25.52 -13.03
CA ILE A 4 7.92 -24.57 -11.93
C ILE A 4 7.96 -23.16 -12.49
N GLY A 5 6.91 -22.40 -12.21
CA GLY A 5 6.86 -20.95 -12.41
C GLY A 5 6.92 -20.24 -11.08
N LEU A 6 7.88 -19.33 -10.92
CA LEU A 6 8.00 -18.46 -9.76
C LEU A 6 7.69 -17.02 -10.17
N ASP A 7 6.66 -16.42 -9.58
CA ASP A 7 6.39 -14.99 -9.71
C ASP A 7 6.83 -14.29 -8.41
N ILE A 8 7.93 -13.56 -8.50
CA ILE A 8 8.53 -12.81 -7.39
C ILE A 8 8.21 -11.33 -7.61
N GLY A 9 7.02 -10.94 -7.15
CA GLY A 9 6.53 -9.56 -7.22
C GLY A 9 7.08 -8.67 -6.11
N SER A 10 6.58 -7.42 -6.05
CA SER A 10 7.05 -6.40 -5.09
C SER A 10 6.62 -6.64 -3.64
N THR A 11 5.49 -7.31 -3.44
CA THR A 11 4.91 -7.56 -2.11
C THR A 11 4.64 -9.04 -1.84
N THR A 12 4.56 -9.86 -2.89
CA THR A 12 4.12 -11.25 -2.82
C THR A 12 5.03 -12.14 -3.66
N ILE A 13 5.16 -13.38 -3.23
CA ILE A 13 5.76 -14.45 -3.99
C ILE A 13 4.71 -15.52 -4.29
N LYS A 14 4.69 -15.98 -5.53
CA LYS A 14 3.81 -17.07 -5.99
C LYS A 14 4.65 -18.16 -6.61
N ALA A 15 4.25 -19.40 -6.40
CA ALA A 15 4.81 -20.56 -7.07
C ALA A 15 3.69 -21.44 -7.59
N ILE A 16 3.90 -21.94 -8.80
CA ILE A 16 3.11 -23.04 -9.34
C ILE A 16 4.04 -24.09 -9.91
N ALA A 17 3.70 -25.36 -9.73
CA ALA A 17 4.36 -26.46 -10.41
C ALA A 17 3.33 -27.25 -11.21
N LEU A 18 3.66 -27.57 -12.46
CA LEU A 18 2.82 -28.31 -13.38
C LEU A 18 3.45 -29.65 -13.73
N ASP A 19 2.63 -30.69 -13.88
CA ASP A 19 3.02 -31.93 -14.53
C ASP A 19 3.04 -31.81 -16.07
N GLU A 20 3.42 -32.89 -16.75
CA GLU A 20 3.46 -32.94 -18.24
C GLU A 20 2.09 -32.77 -18.90
N LYS A 21 1.01 -33.04 -18.16
CA LYS A 21 -0.39 -32.87 -18.61
C LYS A 21 -0.92 -31.47 -18.27
N HIS A 22 -0.05 -30.58 -17.79
CA HIS A 22 -0.36 -29.22 -17.35
C HIS A 22 -1.27 -29.13 -16.11
N ASN A 23 -1.42 -30.21 -15.34
CA ASN A 23 -2.15 -30.19 -14.07
C ASN A 23 -1.29 -29.52 -12.99
N ILE A 24 -1.95 -28.80 -12.08
CA ILE A 24 -1.29 -28.23 -10.92
C ILE A 24 -0.92 -29.35 -9.95
N VAL A 25 0.37 -29.48 -9.65
CA VAL A 25 0.88 -30.39 -8.60
C VAL A 25 1.34 -29.62 -7.36
N PHE A 26 1.62 -28.33 -7.49
CA PHE A 26 1.88 -27.42 -6.38
C PHE A 26 1.40 -26.01 -6.73
N ALA A 27 0.82 -25.32 -5.76
CA ALA A 27 0.38 -23.94 -5.90
C ALA A 27 0.48 -23.23 -4.55
N LYS A 28 1.14 -22.08 -4.52
CA LYS A 28 1.30 -21.29 -3.30
C LYS A 28 1.39 -19.80 -3.60
N TYR A 29 0.79 -19.00 -2.73
CA TYR A 29 0.83 -17.54 -2.73
C TYR A 29 1.07 -17.07 -1.30
N GLU A 30 2.10 -16.26 -1.10
CA GLU A 30 2.39 -15.65 0.20
C GLU A 30 2.90 -14.22 0.05
N ARG A 31 2.63 -13.38 1.05
CA ARG A 31 3.38 -12.13 1.22
C ARG A 31 4.80 -12.48 1.66
N HIS A 32 5.79 -11.94 0.96
CA HIS A 32 7.18 -12.27 1.27
C HIS A 32 7.74 -11.45 2.44
N ASN A 33 7.16 -10.29 2.78
CA ASN A 33 7.60 -9.45 3.92
C ASN A 33 9.12 -9.22 3.95
N ALA A 34 9.71 -8.87 2.79
CA ALA A 34 11.16 -8.79 2.55
C ALA A 34 11.99 -10.10 2.75
N GLN A 35 11.37 -11.23 3.10
CA GLN A 35 11.99 -12.55 3.26
C GLN A 35 11.92 -13.39 1.97
N ILE A 36 12.23 -12.79 0.81
CA ILE A 36 12.01 -13.41 -0.52
C ILE A 36 12.72 -14.77 -0.65
N ARG A 37 14.01 -14.82 -0.33
CA ARG A 37 14.83 -16.03 -0.47
C ARG A 37 14.35 -17.18 0.41
N GLU A 38 14.00 -16.89 1.66
CA GLU A 38 13.45 -17.87 2.60
C GLU A 38 12.16 -18.50 2.05
N LYS A 39 11.28 -17.67 1.47
CA LYS A 39 10.03 -18.14 0.86
C LYS A 39 10.26 -18.96 -0.42
N ILE A 40 11.21 -18.56 -1.27
CA ILE A 40 11.60 -19.37 -2.44
C ILE A 40 12.07 -20.76 -1.98
N LEU A 41 12.98 -20.81 -1.01
CA LEU A 41 13.49 -22.06 -0.45
C LEU A 41 12.38 -22.94 0.07
N LEU A 42 11.49 -22.38 0.90
CA LEU A 42 10.34 -23.08 1.44
C LEU A 42 9.46 -23.68 0.33
N PHE A 43 9.22 -22.94 -0.75
CA PHE A 43 8.40 -23.43 -1.86
C PHE A 43 9.09 -24.56 -2.64
N LEU A 44 10.38 -24.42 -2.92
CA LEU A 44 11.15 -25.45 -3.64
C LEU A 44 11.32 -26.72 -2.80
N GLU A 45 11.55 -26.60 -1.50
CA GLU A 45 11.64 -27.73 -0.57
C GLU A 45 10.31 -28.47 -0.47
N ASN A 46 9.17 -27.77 -0.37
CA ASN A 46 7.86 -28.41 -0.39
C ASN A 46 7.60 -29.17 -1.71
N ILE A 47 8.04 -28.62 -2.85
CA ILE A 47 7.94 -29.32 -4.14
C ILE A 47 8.80 -30.58 -4.14
N GLN A 48 10.03 -30.50 -3.61
CA GLN A 48 10.94 -31.64 -3.48
C GLN A 48 10.38 -32.73 -2.57
N GLU A 49 9.77 -32.35 -1.44
CA GLU A 49 9.20 -33.29 -0.46
C GLU A 49 7.92 -33.96 -0.95
N CYS A 50 7.03 -33.23 -1.63
CA CYS A 50 5.75 -33.80 -2.07
C CYS A 50 5.87 -34.65 -3.33
N HIS A 51 6.78 -34.31 -4.25
CA HIS A 51 6.81 -34.90 -5.59
C HIS A 51 8.14 -35.53 -5.99
N HIS A 52 9.19 -35.33 -5.19
CA HIS A 52 10.54 -35.87 -5.40
C HIS A 52 11.08 -35.78 -6.86
N PRO A 53 10.95 -34.63 -7.56
CA PRO A 53 11.53 -34.54 -8.90
C PRO A 53 13.05 -34.39 -8.81
N ASP A 54 13.78 -35.17 -9.60
CA ASP A 54 15.23 -34.97 -9.77
C ASP A 54 15.48 -33.71 -10.62
N TYR A 55 14.75 -33.58 -11.73
CA TYR A 55 14.92 -32.52 -12.73
C TYR A 55 13.62 -31.75 -12.97
N VAL A 56 13.73 -30.42 -13.01
CA VAL A 56 12.62 -29.49 -13.22
C VAL A 56 12.95 -28.43 -14.27
N LYS A 57 11.93 -27.94 -14.97
CA LYS A 57 12.01 -26.66 -15.69
C LYS A 57 11.70 -25.56 -14.70
N LEU A 58 12.59 -24.58 -14.49
CA LEU A 58 12.34 -23.43 -13.63
C LEU A 58 12.28 -22.18 -14.48
N THR A 59 11.21 -21.38 -14.34
CA THR A 59 11.08 -20.08 -15.00
C THR A 59 10.62 -19.04 -14.01
N ILE A 60 11.27 -17.87 -14.04
CA ILE A 60 11.03 -16.78 -13.10
C ILE A 60 10.31 -15.62 -13.82
N THR A 61 9.42 -14.95 -13.10
CA THR A 61 8.76 -13.72 -13.49
C THR A 61 8.61 -12.78 -12.28
N GLY A 62 7.97 -11.64 -12.47
CA GLY A 62 7.75 -10.62 -11.44
C GLY A 62 8.85 -9.57 -11.38
N SER A 63 8.52 -8.42 -10.77
CA SER A 63 9.37 -7.22 -10.74
C SER A 63 10.69 -7.42 -10.03
N ILE A 64 10.70 -8.14 -8.89
CA ILE A 64 11.94 -8.49 -8.18
C ILE A 64 12.59 -9.72 -8.82
N GLY A 65 11.78 -10.61 -9.40
CA GLY A 65 12.23 -11.84 -10.05
C GLY A 65 13.23 -11.64 -11.18
N MET A 66 13.20 -10.50 -11.87
CA MET A 66 14.19 -10.18 -12.92
C MET A 66 15.62 -10.20 -12.40
N GLY A 67 15.90 -9.49 -11.30
CA GLY A 67 17.24 -9.46 -10.70
C GLY A 67 17.66 -10.83 -10.15
N PHE A 68 16.70 -11.65 -9.71
CA PHE A 68 16.97 -13.04 -9.33
C PHE A 68 17.35 -13.88 -10.54
N ALA A 69 16.56 -13.84 -11.61
CA ALA A 69 16.80 -14.60 -12.82
C ALA A 69 18.17 -14.28 -13.44
N GLU A 70 18.53 -12.99 -13.51
CA GLU A 70 19.84 -12.54 -14.00
C GLU A 70 21.00 -13.02 -13.14
N ASN A 71 20.90 -12.88 -11.82
CA ASN A 71 21.98 -13.24 -10.90
C ASN A 71 22.27 -14.75 -10.87
N TYR A 72 21.22 -15.57 -10.97
CA TYR A 72 21.33 -17.03 -10.87
C TYR A 72 21.30 -17.76 -12.22
N GLY A 73 21.16 -17.02 -13.33
CA GLY A 73 21.15 -17.58 -14.68
C GLY A 73 19.93 -18.43 -15.01
N TYR A 74 18.77 -18.11 -14.44
CA TYR A 74 17.51 -18.79 -14.75
C TYR A 74 16.71 -18.02 -15.82
N PRO A 75 15.91 -18.71 -16.67
CA PRO A 75 15.11 -18.03 -17.66
C PRO A 75 14.06 -17.11 -17.02
N PHE A 76 13.98 -15.90 -17.55
CA PHE A 76 13.02 -14.88 -17.17
C PHE A 76 11.99 -14.65 -18.26
N ILE A 77 10.73 -14.49 -17.86
CA ILE A 77 9.65 -14.01 -18.73
C ILE A 77 8.97 -12.82 -18.07
N GLN A 78 8.67 -11.78 -18.84
CA GLN A 78 7.93 -10.63 -18.34
C GLN A 78 6.54 -11.03 -17.83
N GLU A 79 6.13 -10.49 -16.69
CA GLU A 79 4.91 -10.90 -15.96
C GLU A 79 3.66 -10.84 -16.82
N VAL A 80 3.47 -9.73 -17.53
CA VAL A 80 2.32 -9.54 -18.42
C VAL A 80 2.35 -10.55 -19.58
N VAL A 81 3.53 -10.84 -20.13
CA VAL A 81 3.71 -11.82 -21.21
C VAL A 81 3.42 -13.24 -20.71
N ALA A 82 3.87 -13.57 -19.50
CA ALA A 82 3.54 -14.83 -18.86
C ALA A 82 2.02 -14.98 -18.72
N ALA A 83 1.34 -13.97 -18.15
CA ALA A 83 -0.11 -13.99 -18.02
C ALA A 83 -0.83 -14.15 -19.37
N THR A 84 -0.37 -13.49 -20.43
CA THR A 84 -0.96 -13.66 -21.78
C THR A 84 -0.82 -15.08 -22.32
N LYS A 85 0.27 -15.80 -22.00
CA LYS A 85 0.44 -17.22 -22.38
C LYS A 85 -0.58 -18.11 -21.67
N TYR A 86 -0.88 -17.83 -20.41
CA TYR A 86 -1.93 -18.54 -19.68
C TYR A 86 -3.30 -18.31 -20.33
N VAL A 87 -3.64 -17.05 -20.60
CA VAL A 87 -4.93 -16.67 -21.22
C VAL A 87 -5.07 -17.31 -22.60
N ALA A 88 -4.07 -17.17 -23.49
CA ALA A 88 -4.12 -17.75 -24.82
C ALA A 88 -4.27 -19.28 -24.84
N GLY A 89 -3.72 -19.97 -23.83
CA GLY A 89 -3.77 -21.44 -23.74
C GLY A 89 -5.03 -22.01 -23.08
N ARG A 90 -5.71 -21.25 -22.21
CA ARG A 90 -6.83 -21.76 -21.39
C ARG A 90 -8.12 -20.98 -21.51
N HIS A 91 -8.03 -19.70 -21.84
CA HIS A 91 -9.15 -18.77 -21.93
C HIS A 91 -9.04 -17.90 -23.19
N PRO A 92 -8.95 -18.50 -24.39
CA PRO A 92 -8.80 -17.76 -25.64
C PRO A 92 -9.98 -16.81 -25.93
N GLU A 93 -11.12 -17.00 -25.26
CA GLU A 93 -12.30 -16.14 -25.34
C GLU A 93 -12.13 -14.77 -24.67
N VAL A 94 -11.16 -14.60 -23.77
CA VAL A 94 -10.95 -13.36 -23.00
C VAL A 94 -10.47 -12.24 -23.92
N LYS A 95 -11.18 -11.11 -23.90
CA LYS A 95 -10.82 -9.91 -24.68
C LYS A 95 -10.06 -8.86 -23.88
N THR A 96 -10.26 -8.82 -22.56
CA THR A 96 -9.52 -7.91 -21.68
C THR A 96 -9.14 -8.61 -20.39
N MET A 97 -7.92 -8.42 -19.92
CA MET A 97 -7.48 -8.88 -18.60
C MET A 97 -7.10 -7.67 -17.76
N ILE A 98 -7.59 -7.61 -16.52
CA ILE A 98 -7.24 -6.59 -15.54
C ILE A 98 -6.56 -7.29 -14.35
N ASP A 99 -5.29 -6.96 -14.14
CA ASP A 99 -4.48 -7.42 -13.01
C ASP A 99 -4.31 -6.27 -12.02
N ILE A 100 -4.63 -6.50 -10.75
CA ILE A 100 -4.28 -5.58 -9.68
C ILE A 100 -3.26 -6.28 -8.78
N GLY A 101 -2.00 -5.83 -8.86
CA GLY A 101 -0.91 -6.28 -8.02
C GLY A 101 -0.79 -5.48 -6.72
N GLY A 102 0.33 -5.68 -6.02
CA GLY A 102 0.64 -4.92 -4.81
C GLY A 102 1.01 -3.48 -5.10
N GLU A 103 1.95 -3.23 -6.00
CA GLU A 103 2.45 -1.88 -6.31
C GLU A 103 2.14 -1.41 -7.72
N ASP A 104 1.57 -2.29 -8.54
CA ASP A 104 1.21 -2.02 -9.92
C ASP A 104 -0.19 -2.58 -10.23
N ALA A 105 -0.71 -2.16 -11.37
CA ALA A 105 -1.95 -2.55 -12.00
C ALA A 105 -1.69 -2.67 -13.49
N LYS A 106 -2.25 -3.70 -14.12
CA LYS A 106 -2.04 -4.00 -15.53
C LYS A 106 -3.38 -4.18 -16.22
N VAL A 107 -3.47 -3.71 -17.46
CA VAL A 107 -4.60 -4.01 -18.35
C VAL A 107 -4.02 -4.54 -19.66
N VAL A 108 -4.56 -5.66 -20.10
CA VAL A 108 -4.17 -6.30 -21.35
C VAL A 108 -5.38 -6.39 -22.25
N PHE A 109 -5.24 -5.94 -23.48
CA PHE A 109 -6.27 -6.05 -24.51
C PHE A 109 -5.86 -7.11 -25.53
N PHE A 110 -6.70 -8.13 -25.65
CA PHE A 110 -6.56 -9.19 -26.64
C PHE A 110 -7.42 -8.84 -27.84
N ARG A 111 -6.80 -8.80 -29.02
CA ARG A 111 -7.46 -8.49 -30.28
C ARG A 111 -7.15 -9.58 -31.29
N GLU A 112 -8.15 -9.99 -32.05
CA GLU A 112 -7.96 -10.97 -33.11
C GLU A 112 -7.02 -10.42 -34.18
N ASN A 113 -6.02 -11.21 -34.57
CA ASN A 113 -5.06 -10.89 -35.63
C ASN A 113 -4.22 -9.61 -35.42
N GLU A 114 -4.22 -9.04 -34.21
CA GLU A 114 -3.36 -7.91 -33.84
C GLU A 114 -2.41 -8.31 -32.70
N ALA A 115 -1.33 -7.54 -32.53
CA ALA A 115 -0.46 -7.70 -31.38
C ALA A 115 -1.22 -7.34 -30.09
N THR A 116 -1.05 -8.16 -29.05
CA THR A 116 -1.64 -7.89 -27.73
C THR A 116 -1.14 -6.56 -27.18
N ASP A 117 -2.06 -5.68 -26.80
CA ASP A 117 -1.74 -4.37 -26.19
C ASP A 117 -1.61 -4.55 -24.67
N LEU A 118 -0.40 -4.33 -24.16
CA LEU A 118 -0.01 -4.57 -22.78
C LEU A 118 0.22 -3.23 -22.09
N ARG A 119 -0.51 -2.97 -20.99
CA ARG A 119 -0.41 -1.70 -20.26
C ARG A 119 -0.24 -1.94 -18.79
N MET A 120 0.59 -1.08 -18.18
CA MET A 120 0.92 -1.14 -16.77
C MET A 120 1.08 0.28 -16.24
N ASN A 121 0.60 0.55 -15.03
CA ASN A 121 0.81 1.85 -14.40
C ASN A 121 2.28 1.99 -13.99
N GLY A 122 2.78 3.23 -13.96
CA GLY A 122 4.10 3.52 -13.40
C GLY A 122 4.11 3.41 -11.87
N ASN A 123 5.06 4.09 -11.23
CA ASN A 123 5.28 4.07 -9.77
C ASN A 123 4.16 4.70 -8.91
N CYS A 124 2.93 4.82 -9.43
CA CYS A 124 1.80 5.38 -8.69
C CYS A 124 1.05 4.26 -7.96
N ALA A 125 0.95 4.37 -6.63
CA ALA A 125 0.14 3.47 -5.82
C ALA A 125 -1.37 3.62 -6.10
N GLY A 126 -1.82 4.71 -6.72
CA GLY A 126 -3.23 4.92 -7.03
C GLY A 126 -3.77 3.81 -7.94
N GLY A 127 -4.72 3.03 -7.43
CA GLY A 127 -5.33 1.92 -8.16
C GLY A 127 -4.69 0.54 -7.90
N THR A 128 -3.84 0.39 -6.88
CA THR A 128 -3.13 -0.89 -6.58
C THR A 128 -3.49 -1.46 -5.20
N GLY A 129 -3.02 -2.66 -4.90
CA GLY A 129 -3.19 -3.30 -3.60
C GLY A 129 -2.56 -2.53 -2.43
N SER A 130 -1.41 -1.87 -2.64
CA SER A 130 -0.74 -1.07 -1.61
C SER A 130 -1.56 0.15 -1.23
N PHE A 131 -2.29 0.74 -2.18
CA PHE A 131 -3.27 1.78 -1.86
C PHE A 131 -4.40 1.25 -1.00
N ILE A 132 -4.96 0.07 -1.32
CA ILE A 132 -6.00 -0.57 -0.50
C ILE A 132 -5.49 -0.79 0.93
N ASP A 133 -4.26 -1.31 1.09
CA ASP A 133 -3.62 -1.50 2.39
C ASP A 133 -3.52 -0.18 3.17
N GLN A 134 -3.09 0.90 2.52
CA GLN A 134 -2.98 2.22 3.16
C GLN A 134 -4.35 2.76 3.60
N MET A 135 -5.40 2.53 2.83
CA MET A 135 -6.76 2.95 3.21
C MET A 135 -7.32 2.10 4.35
N ALA A 136 -7.04 0.80 4.38
CA ALA A 136 -7.40 -0.07 5.49
C ALA A 136 -6.69 0.37 6.79
N ILE A 137 -5.39 0.69 6.72
CA ILE A 137 -4.62 1.25 7.84
C ILE A 137 -5.21 2.58 8.32
N LEU A 138 -5.58 3.47 7.39
CA LEU A 138 -6.20 4.76 7.71
C LEU A 138 -7.50 4.61 8.49
N LEU A 139 -8.30 3.60 8.16
CA LEU A 139 -9.56 3.28 8.82
C LEU A 139 -9.38 2.41 10.09
N GLY A 140 -8.17 1.94 10.36
CA GLY A 140 -7.86 1.07 11.50
C GLY A 140 -8.46 -0.33 11.39
N ILE A 141 -8.64 -0.84 10.17
CA ILE A 141 -9.25 -2.14 9.88
C ILE A 141 -8.38 -2.98 8.93
N SER A 142 -8.66 -4.28 8.82
CA SER A 142 -8.04 -5.17 7.84
C SER A 142 -8.68 -5.06 6.45
N ASN A 143 -7.98 -5.54 5.41
CA ASN A 143 -8.54 -5.59 4.04
C ASN A 143 -9.81 -6.46 3.95
N ASN A 144 -9.92 -7.50 4.77
CA ASN A 144 -11.10 -8.35 4.81
C ASN A 144 -12.29 -7.61 5.42
N GLU A 145 -12.06 -6.85 6.49
CA GLU A 145 -13.09 -5.99 7.08
C GLU A 145 -13.51 -4.87 6.11
N LEU A 146 -12.54 -4.23 5.44
CA LEU A 146 -12.80 -3.23 4.39
C LEU A 146 -13.70 -3.81 3.28
N ASN A 147 -13.39 -5.04 2.82
CA ASN A 147 -14.22 -5.77 1.87
C ASN A 147 -15.64 -6.00 2.38
N ASN A 148 -15.78 -6.51 3.60
CA ASN A 148 -17.08 -6.85 4.18
C ASN A 148 -17.95 -5.61 4.42
N LEU A 149 -17.35 -4.50 4.84
CA LEU A 149 -18.02 -3.21 5.00
C LEU A 149 -18.50 -2.67 3.65
N ALA A 150 -17.64 -2.71 2.63
CA ALA A 150 -17.99 -2.22 1.29
C ALA A 150 -19.16 -2.98 0.65
N LEU A 151 -19.32 -4.29 0.94
CA LEU A 151 -20.45 -5.08 0.45
C LEU A 151 -21.81 -4.64 1.02
N GLN A 152 -21.81 -3.90 2.14
CA GLN A 152 -23.02 -3.44 2.84
C GLN A 152 -23.36 -1.97 2.54
N ALA A 153 -22.53 -1.31 1.73
CA ALA A 153 -22.67 0.10 1.42
C ALA A 153 -23.99 0.40 0.70
N LYS A 154 -24.54 1.58 0.98
CA LYS A 154 -25.75 2.10 0.34
C LYS A 154 -25.43 3.21 -0.65
N ARG A 155 -24.27 3.86 -0.48
CA ARG A 155 -23.89 5.03 -1.26
C ARG A 155 -22.39 5.06 -1.53
N ILE A 156 -22.06 5.47 -2.76
CA ILE A 156 -20.71 5.83 -3.15
C ILE A 156 -20.55 7.35 -3.03
N TYR A 157 -19.48 7.77 -2.37
CA TYR A 157 -19.05 9.16 -2.28
C TYR A 157 -17.90 9.39 -3.27
N PRO A 158 -17.88 10.54 -3.96
CA PRO A 158 -16.78 10.88 -4.85
C PRO A 158 -15.51 11.11 -4.02
N ILE A 159 -14.43 10.44 -4.43
CA ILE A 159 -13.11 10.55 -3.84
C ILE A 159 -12.10 10.77 -4.98
N ALA A 160 -11.15 11.68 -4.80
CA ALA A 160 -10.07 11.89 -5.74
C ALA A 160 -9.24 10.60 -5.89
N SER A 161 -9.33 9.96 -7.05
CA SER A 161 -8.76 8.63 -7.29
C SER A 161 -7.32 8.65 -7.81
N ARG A 162 -6.81 9.80 -8.23
CA ARG A 162 -5.53 9.93 -8.95
C ARG A 162 -4.28 9.82 -8.07
N CYS A 163 -4.32 10.35 -6.86
CA CYS A 163 -3.17 10.37 -5.95
C CYS A 163 -3.62 9.86 -4.57
N GLY A 164 -2.90 8.86 -4.04
CA GLY A 164 -3.19 8.29 -2.72
C GLY A 164 -3.16 9.33 -1.60
N VAL A 165 -2.38 10.41 -1.75
CA VAL A 165 -2.33 11.52 -0.79
C VAL A 165 -3.65 12.30 -0.77
N PHE A 166 -4.18 12.68 -1.93
CA PHE A 166 -5.45 13.41 -1.99
C PHE A 166 -6.63 12.51 -1.62
N CYS A 167 -6.58 11.24 -2.02
CA CYS A 167 -7.56 10.26 -1.62
C CYS A 167 -7.64 10.12 -0.10
N LYS A 168 -6.48 10.03 0.58
CA LYS A 168 -6.40 10.02 2.05
C LYS A 168 -7.07 11.26 2.64
N THR A 169 -6.80 12.45 2.10
CA THR A 169 -7.44 13.70 2.55
C THR A 169 -8.96 13.64 2.41
N ASP A 170 -9.47 13.18 1.27
CA ASP A 170 -10.92 13.07 1.05
C ASP A 170 -11.58 12.08 2.02
N ILE A 171 -10.94 10.92 2.25
CA ILE A 171 -11.45 9.93 3.20
C ILE A 171 -11.46 10.51 4.62
N GLN A 172 -10.42 11.23 5.02
CA GLN A 172 -10.40 11.90 6.33
C GLN A 172 -11.50 12.95 6.47
N ASN A 173 -11.81 13.68 5.41
CA ASN A 173 -12.94 14.60 5.39
C ASN A 173 -14.28 13.87 5.51
N LEU A 174 -14.44 12.70 4.88
CA LEU A 174 -15.65 11.87 5.04
C LEU A 174 -15.78 11.33 6.47
N ILE A 175 -14.68 10.88 7.08
CA ILE A 175 -14.64 10.46 8.50
C ILE A 175 -15.03 11.64 9.41
N ALA A 176 -14.48 12.83 9.18
CA ALA A 176 -14.78 14.03 9.96
C ALA A 176 -16.26 14.45 9.84
N LYS A 177 -16.90 14.16 8.71
CA LYS A 177 -18.35 14.35 8.48
C LYS A 177 -19.20 13.22 9.05
N ASN A 178 -18.61 12.27 9.77
CA ASN A 178 -19.27 11.13 10.38
C ASN A 178 -20.02 10.26 9.36
N ILE A 179 -19.46 10.13 8.15
CA ILE A 179 -19.96 9.21 7.12
C ILE A 179 -19.68 7.77 7.56
N ASP A 180 -20.62 6.87 7.28
CA ASP A 180 -20.53 5.46 7.65
C ASP A 180 -19.32 4.78 6.97
N SER A 181 -18.62 3.94 7.73
CA SER A 181 -17.43 3.23 7.22
C SER A 181 -17.78 2.26 6.10
N THR A 182 -19.01 1.75 6.03
CA THR A 182 -19.51 0.93 4.90
C THR A 182 -19.44 1.70 3.59
N ASP A 183 -20.02 2.90 3.54
CA ASP A 183 -20.03 3.77 2.36
C ASP A 183 -18.61 4.26 2.01
N ILE A 184 -17.78 4.60 3.01
CA ILE A 184 -16.38 4.98 2.78
C ILE A 184 -15.61 3.81 2.15
N SER A 185 -15.80 2.59 2.65
CA SER A 185 -15.11 1.39 2.15
C SER A 185 -15.47 1.10 0.68
N ALA A 186 -16.75 1.21 0.31
CA ALA A 186 -17.16 1.04 -1.08
C ALA A 186 -16.64 2.18 -1.98
N SER A 187 -16.59 3.40 -1.46
CA SER A 187 -16.04 4.56 -2.17
C SER A 187 -14.54 4.41 -2.46
N ILE A 188 -13.78 3.79 -1.55
CA ILE A 188 -12.37 3.43 -1.75
C ILE A 188 -12.22 2.47 -2.93
N PHE A 189 -12.99 1.37 -2.96
CA PHE A 189 -12.91 0.42 -4.08
C PHE A 189 -13.39 1.01 -5.40
N HIS A 190 -14.40 1.88 -5.37
CA HIS A 190 -14.82 2.64 -6.54
C HIS A 190 -13.68 3.51 -7.07
N ALA A 191 -12.96 4.23 -6.18
CA ALA A 191 -11.80 5.02 -6.58
C ALA A 191 -10.68 4.16 -7.21
N VAL A 192 -10.42 2.95 -6.69
CA VAL A 192 -9.48 2.00 -7.31
C VAL A 192 -9.92 1.65 -8.73
N ALA A 193 -11.17 1.24 -8.92
CA ALA A 193 -11.69 0.86 -10.23
C ALA A 193 -11.61 2.01 -11.25
N VAL A 194 -12.06 3.20 -10.85
CA VAL A 194 -11.97 4.42 -11.68
C VAL A 194 -10.53 4.71 -12.06
N GLN A 195 -9.61 4.67 -11.09
CA GLN A 195 -8.21 4.99 -11.32
C GLN A 195 -7.54 4.01 -12.27
N THR A 196 -7.74 2.71 -12.08
CA THR A 196 -7.19 1.66 -12.95
C THR A 196 -7.68 1.85 -14.37
N VAL A 197 -9.00 1.97 -14.56
CA VAL A 197 -9.59 2.08 -15.91
C VAL A 197 -9.16 3.38 -16.58
N MET A 198 -9.27 4.53 -15.91
CA MET A 198 -8.91 5.81 -16.53
C MET A 198 -7.43 5.92 -16.87
N THR A 199 -6.56 5.32 -16.06
CA THR A 199 -5.11 5.39 -16.27
C THR A 199 -4.63 4.41 -17.33
N LEU A 200 -5.23 3.23 -17.44
CA LEU A 200 -4.70 2.16 -18.29
C LEU A 200 -5.50 1.98 -19.58
N SER A 201 -6.75 2.43 -19.64
CA SER A 201 -7.55 2.32 -20.86
C SER A 201 -7.09 3.26 -21.97
N HIS A 202 -6.52 4.45 -21.70
CA HIS A 202 -6.00 5.42 -22.68
C HIS A 202 -6.71 5.41 -24.06
N GLY A 203 -8.05 5.46 -24.09
CA GLY A 203 -8.85 5.47 -25.32
C GLY A 203 -9.12 4.10 -25.97
N CYS A 204 -8.65 3.00 -25.39
CA CYS A 204 -9.07 1.64 -25.69
C CYS A 204 -10.28 1.25 -24.84
N GLU A 205 -11.24 0.64 -25.49
CA GLU A 205 -12.44 0.12 -24.85
C GLU A 205 -12.12 -1.18 -24.09
N ILE A 206 -12.61 -1.28 -22.86
CA ILE A 206 -12.55 -2.51 -22.06
C ILE A 206 -13.78 -3.34 -22.44
N THR A 207 -13.56 -4.44 -23.16
CA THR A 207 -14.64 -5.26 -23.71
C THR A 207 -14.69 -6.65 -23.09
N PRO A 208 -15.88 -7.22 -22.85
CA PRO A 208 -16.03 -8.58 -22.34
C PRO A 208 -15.79 -9.66 -23.40
N PRO A 209 -15.41 -10.89 -22.99
CA PRO A 209 -15.20 -11.33 -21.60
C PRO A 209 -13.95 -10.73 -20.92
N ILE A 210 -14.08 -10.31 -19.66
CA ILE A 210 -13.02 -9.68 -18.86
C ILE A 210 -12.49 -10.67 -17.84
N MET A 211 -11.18 -10.95 -17.87
CA MET A 211 -10.52 -11.73 -16.83
C MET A 211 -10.00 -10.83 -15.72
N PHE A 212 -10.39 -11.13 -14.48
CA PHE A 212 -9.84 -10.48 -13.30
C PHE A 212 -8.73 -11.34 -12.68
N CYS A 213 -7.57 -10.74 -12.44
CA CYS A 213 -6.41 -11.40 -11.85
C CYS A 213 -5.66 -10.52 -10.85
N GLY A 214 -4.67 -11.10 -10.18
CA GLY A 214 -3.97 -10.45 -9.07
C GLY A 214 -4.66 -10.63 -7.71
N GLY A 215 -3.91 -10.44 -6.63
CA GLY A 215 -4.36 -10.72 -5.26
C GLY A 215 -5.65 -9.98 -4.89
N PRO A 216 -5.66 -8.63 -4.91
CA PRO A 216 -6.85 -7.80 -4.68
C PRO A 216 -8.11 -8.27 -5.43
N LEU A 217 -8.04 -8.42 -6.76
CA LEU A 217 -9.21 -8.84 -7.54
C LEU A 217 -9.61 -10.30 -7.32
N THR A 218 -8.71 -11.14 -6.80
CA THR A 218 -9.03 -12.52 -6.40
C THR A 218 -9.75 -12.57 -5.05
N PHE A 219 -9.23 -11.85 -4.05
CA PHE A 219 -9.69 -11.99 -2.66
C PHE A 219 -10.78 -11.00 -2.25
N LEU A 220 -10.95 -9.88 -2.97
CA LEU A 220 -11.88 -8.80 -2.58
C LEU A 220 -13.08 -8.73 -3.54
N PRO A 221 -14.18 -9.48 -3.29
CA PRO A 221 -15.39 -9.39 -4.11
C PRO A 221 -15.99 -7.98 -4.20
N ALA A 222 -15.86 -7.15 -3.15
CA ALA A 222 -16.32 -5.77 -3.18
C ALA A 222 -15.58 -4.93 -4.24
N LEU A 223 -14.28 -5.19 -4.42
CA LEU A 223 -13.49 -4.54 -5.47
C LEU A 223 -13.98 -4.98 -6.85
N ARG A 224 -14.22 -6.28 -7.05
CA ARG A 224 -14.82 -6.78 -8.31
C ARG A 224 -16.18 -6.12 -8.59
N ASN A 225 -17.03 -5.97 -7.58
CA ASN A 225 -18.31 -5.27 -7.71
C ASN A 225 -18.14 -3.79 -8.10
N ALA A 226 -17.11 -3.12 -7.59
CA ALA A 226 -16.78 -1.76 -7.98
C ALA A 226 -16.39 -1.66 -9.47
N PHE A 227 -15.56 -2.59 -9.97
CA PHE A 227 -15.27 -2.68 -11.40
C PHE A 227 -16.52 -2.99 -12.24
N LYS A 228 -17.36 -3.95 -11.80
CA LYS A 228 -18.64 -4.26 -12.48
C LYS A 228 -19.52 -3.03 -12.64
N THR A 229 -19.73 -2.32 -11.53
CA THR A 229 -20.57 -1.12 -11.49
C THR A 229 -20.00 -0.01 -12.38
N TYR A 230 -18.68 0.20 -12.33
CA TYR A 230 -18.03 1.26 -13.09
C TYR A 230 -18.01 0.99 -14.60
N LEU A 231 -17.73 -0.26 -15.00
CA LEU A 231 -17.69 -0.71 -16.39
C LEU A 231 -19.09 -1.04 -16.95
N GLN A 232 -20.12 -1.04 -16.11
CA GLN A 232 -21.51 -1.41 -16.47
C GLN A 232 -21.62 -2.82 -17.07
N ILE A 233 -20.91 -3.78 -16.47
CA ILE A 233 -20.86 -5.20 -16.88
C ILE A 233 -21.50 -6.11 -15.84
N ASN A 234 -21.90 -7.31 -16.27
CA ASN A 234 -22.54 -8.32 -15.42
C ASN A 234 -21.56 -9.44 -15.02
N ASP A 235 -22.03 -10.38 -14.20
CA ASP A 235 -21.20 -11.53 -13.79
C ASP A 235 -20.88 -12.47 -14.97
N ASP A 236 -21.77 -12.60 -15.96
CA ASP A 236 -21.54 -13.42 -17.17
C ASP A 236 -20.46 -12.84 -18.09
N ASP A 237 -20.15 -11.55 -17.95
CA ASP A 237 -19.10 -10.86 -18.69
C ASP A 237 -17.70 -11.11 -18.10
N ILE A 238 -17.61 -11.75 -16.94
CA ILE A 238 -16.37 -11.91 -16.17
C ILE A 238 -15.90 -13.36 -16.17
N VAL A 239 -14.62 -13.54 -16.48
CA VAL A 239 -13.91 -14.80 -16.31
C VAL A 239 -13.14 -14.74 -15.00
N LEU A 240 -13.60 -15.50 -14.00
CA LEU A 240 -12.93 -15.66 -12.71
C LEU A 240 -12.48 -17.12 -12.54
N THR A 241 -11.21 -17.33 -12.22
CA THR A 241 -10.63 -18.66 -11.99
C THR A 241 -10.18 -18.80 -10.53
N GLU A 242 -10.28 -20.00 -9.95
CA GLU A 242 -9.94 -20.24 -8.53
C GLU A 242 -8.51 -19.84 -8.16
N ASN A 243 -7.61 -19.80 -9.14
CA ASN A 243 -6.19 -19.47 -8.99
C ASN A 243 -5.77 -18.22 -9.77
N SER A 244 -6.68 -17.26 -9.97
CA SER A 244 -6.43 -16.04 -10.74
C SER A 244 -5.24 -15.20 -10.24
N HIS A 245 -4.92 -15.28 -8.95
CA HIS A 245 -3.76 -14.64 -8.33
C HIS A 245 -2.40 -15.29 -8.69
N LEU A 246 -2.42 -16.51 -9.24
CA LEU A 246 -1.24 -17.29 -9.66
C LEU A 246 -0.99 -17.21 -11.18
N ILE A 247 -1.84 -16.52 -11.93
CA ILE A 247 -1.79 -16.51 -13.40
C ILE A 247 -0.40 -16.18 -13.96
N PRO A 248 0.34 -15.17 -13.48
CA PRO A 248 1.68 -14.91 -13.99
C PRO A 248 2.68 -16.07 -13.75
N ALA A 249 2.67 -16.65 -12.54
CA ALA A 249 3.46 -17.85 -12.24
C ALA A 249 3.04 -19.03 -13.13
N TRP A 250 1.75 -19.17 -13.42
CA TRP A 250 1.23 -20.19 -14.33
C TRP A 250 1.70 -19.99 -15.76
N GLY A 251 1.65 -18.77 -16.24
CA GLY A 251 2.25 -18.37 -17.50
C GLY A 251 3.72 -18.71 -17.61
N ALA A 252 4.48 -18.47 -16.54
CA ALA A 252 5.90 -18.79 -16.47
C ALA A 252 6.16 -20.30 -16.51
N ALA A 253 5.40 -21.10 -15.77
CA ALA A 253 5.50 -22.57 -15.82
C ALA A 253 5.16 -23.13 -17.21
N LEU A 254 4.11 -22.59 -17.86
CA LEU A 254 3.75 -22.97 -19.23
C LEU A 254 4.84 -22.56 -20.23
N TYR A 255 5.47 -21.40 -20.04
CA TYR A 255 6.61 -20.99 -20.85
C TYR A 255 7.79 -21.96 -20.69
N GLY A 256 8.13 -22.35 -19.46
CA GLY A 256 9.20 -23.32 -19.19
C GLY A 256 9.05 -24.66 -19.91
N LEU A 257 7.81 -25.13 -20.09
CA LEU A 257 7.51 -26.34 -20.88
C LEU A 257 7.75 -26.16 -22.38
N GLN A 258 7.64 -24.94 -22.89
CA GLN A 258 7.84 -24.60 -24.31
C GLN A 258 9.30 -24.24 -24.64
N THR A 259 10.10 -23.86 -23.64
CA THR A 259 11.49 -23.45 -23.88
C THR A 259 12.37 -24.64 -24.29
N LYS A 260 13.43 -24.35 -25.05
CA LYS A 260 14.46 -25.35 -25.39
C LYS A 260 15.55 -25.49 -24.31
N GLU A 261 15.47 -24.70 -23.24
CA GLU A 261 16.46 -24.75 -22.17
C GLU A 261 16.41 -26.10 -21.44
N PRO A 262 17.56 -26.67 -21.08
CA PRO A 262 17.59 -27.96 -20.39
C PRO A 262 16.95 -27.85 -19.00
N PRO A 263 16.34 -28.94 -18.48
CA PRO A 263 15.89 -28.95 -17.10
C PRO A 263 17.09 -28.87 -16.15
N VAL A 264 16.87 -28.33 -14.97
CA VAL A 264 17.86 -28.19 -13.89
C VAL A 264 17.56 -29.18 -12.77
N GLU A 265 18.61 -29.61 -12.08
CA GLU A 265 18.46 -30.50 -10.93
C GLU A 265 17.93 -29.70 -9.72
N LEU A 266 16.77 -30.08 -9.18
CA LEU A 266 16.09 -29.29 -8.13
C LEU A 266 16.93 -29.20 -6.86
N HIS A 267 17.65 -30.26 -6.51
CA HIS A 267 18.56 -30.27 -5.37
C HIS A 267 19.69 -29.21 -5.48
N ASN A 268 20.24 -29.01 -6.68
CA ASN A 268 21.26 -28.00 -6.93
C ASN A 268 20.68 -26.59 -6.81
N VAL A 269 19.47 -26.37 -7.35
CA VAL A 269 18.75 -25.09 -7.21
C VAL A 269 18.57 -24.75 -5.73
N ILE A 270 18.03 -25.69 -4.93
CA ILE A 270 17.85 -25.50 -3.48
C ILE A 270 19.18 -25.22 -2.79
N THR A 271 20.25 -25.93 -3.15
CA THR A 271 21.58 -25.73 -2.57
C THR A 271 22.15 -24.34 -2.86
N ILE A 272 22.06 -23.87 -4.11
CA ILE A 272 22.45 -22.50 -4.51
C ILE A 272 21.68 -21.49 -3.66
N PHE A 273 20.37 -21.65 -3.55
CA PHE A 273 19.55 -20.78 -2.71
C PHE A 273 19.85 -20.91 -1.22
N LYS A 274 20.48 -21.98 -0.71
CA LYS A 274 20.92 -22.09 0.69
C LYS A 274 22.29 -21.45 0.95
N THR A 275 23.22 -21.55 0.01
CA THR A 275 24.62 -21.15 0.22
C THR A 275 24.94 -19.73 -0.22
N GLU A 276 24.30 -19.20 -1.27
CA GLU A 276 24.62 -17.87 -1.79
C GLU A 276 23.90 -16.74 -1.02
N ASN A 277 24.62 -16.13 -0.06
CA ASN A 277 24.14 -14.99 0.72
C ASN A 277 24.15 -13.65 -0.02
N HIS A 278 24.67 -13.58 -1.25
CA HIS A 278 24.87 -12.33 -1.96
C HIS A 278 23.85 -12.14 -3.08
N PHE A 279 22.58 -11.94 -2.72
CA PHE A 279 21.67 -11.24 -3.62
C PHE A 279 22.14 -9.79 -3.75
N LYS A 280 23.00 -9.52 -4.73
CA LYS A 280 23.40 -8.16 -5.08
C LYS A 280 22.25 -7.53 -5.86
N TYR A 281 21.41 -6.76 -5.17
CA TYR A 281 20.48 -5.87 -5.86
C TYR A 281 21.31 -4.84 -6.64
N THR A 282 21.46 -5.05 -7.94
CA THR A 282 22.29 -4.25 -8.85
C THR A 282 21.79 -2.80 -9.00
N GLY A 283 20.60 -2.47 -8.49
CA GLY A 283 19.96 -1.15 -8.61
C GLY A 283 20.19 -0.18 -7.44
N ALA A 284 20.74 -0.59 -6.30
CA ALA A 284 20.94 0.31 -5.16
C ALA A 284 22.42 0.69 -5.06
N LYS A 285 22.76 1.89 -5.54
CA LYS A 285 23.89 2.61 -4.91
C LYS A 285 23.55 2.68 -3.43
N ASN A 286 24.21 1.88 -2.60
CA ASN A 286 24.06 1.95 -1.16
C ASN A 286 24.27 3.43 -0.77
N LEU A 287 23.20 4.07 -0.29
CA LEU A 287 23.28 5.43 0.19
C LEU A 287 24.32 5.43 1.31
N GLN A 288 25.25 6.38 1.27
CA GLN A 288 26.20 6.52 2.36
C GLN A 288 25.44 6.89 3.63
N PRO A 289 25.83 6.35 4.79
CA PRO A 289 25.22 6.72 6.05
C PRO A 289 25.35 8.23 6.26
N LEU A 290 24.30 8.86 6.78
CA LEU A 290 24.26 10.31 7.01
C LEU A 290 25.40 10.77 7.95
N PHE A 291 25.83 9.89 8.85
CA PHE A 291 26.98 10.08 9.73
C PHE A 291 27.86 8.83 9.70
N ASN A 292 29.16 9.04 9.53
CA ASN A 292 30.14 7.94 9.47
C ASN A 292 30.69 7.56 10.86
N SER A 293 30.33 8.32 11.89
CA SER A 293 30.75 8.05 13.26
C SER A 293 29.76 8.63 14.27
N LYS A 294 29.85 8.17 15.52
CA LYS A 294 29.03 8.68 16.62
C LYS A 294 29.38 10.13 16.94
N GLU A 295 30.64 10.51 16.79
CA GLU A 295 31.14 11.86 17.01
C GLU A 295 30.54 12.86 16.02
N GLN A 296 30.40 12.47 14.73
CA GLN A 296 29.71 13.31 13.75
C GLN A 296 28.23 13.53 14.09
N LEU A 297 27.55 12.48 14.57
CA LEU A 297 26.17 12.59 15.03
C LEU A 297 26.04 13.52 16.24
N GLU A 298 26.93 13.40 17.24
CA GLU A 298 26.88 14.25 18.43
C GLU A 298 27.22 15.71 18.11
N SER A 299 28.23 15.97 17.27
CA SER A 299 28.54 17.34 16.82
C SER A 299 27.38 17.98 16.07
N TRP A 300 26.69 17.22 15.20
CA TRP A 300 25.49 17.70 14.54
C TRP A 300 24.35 17.99 15.54
N LYS A 301 24.16 17.14 16.56
CA LYS A 301 23.15 17.38 17.60
C LYS A 301 23.45 18.66 18.38
N GLU A 302 24.71 18.88 18.78
CA GLU A 302 25.14 20.07 19.51
C GLU A 302 24.87 21.34 18.71
N ASP A 303 25.22 21.37 17.41
CA ASP A 303 24.91 22.47 16.49
C ASP A 303 23.40 22.75 16.42
N LYS A 304 22.56 21.70 16.37
CA LYS A 304 21.10 21.87 16.36
C LYS A 304 20.50 22.28 17.71
N GLN A 305 21.20 22.09 18.83
CA GLN A 305 20.72 22.53 20.14
C GLN A 305 20.90 24.03 20.40
N ILE A 306 21.60 24.77 19.53
CA ILE A 306 21.83 26.21 19.67
C ILE A 306 20.51 27.00 19.56
N HIS A 307 19.53 26.50 18.82
CA HIS A 307 18.24 27.15 18.60
C HIS A 307 17.11 26.57 19.47
N LYS A 308 17.29 26.54 20.80
CA LYS A 308 16.23 26.07 21.71
C LYS A 308 15.13 27.10 21.91
N VAL A 309 13.89 26.65 21.74
CA VAL A 309 12.71 27.40 22.15
C VAL A 309 12.71 27.54 23.66
N LYS A 310 12.49 28.75 24.18
CA LYS A 310 12.41 29.00 25.62
C LYS A 310 11.18 28.31 26.20
N THR A 311 11.35 27.66 27.36
CA THR A 311 10.27 26.99 28.09
C THR A 311 9.96 27.73 29.39
N ALA A 312 8.70 27.71 29.81
CA ALA A 312 8.25 28.25 31.09
C ALA A 312 7.70 27.14 32.00
N GLU A 313 7.65 27.42 33.30
CA GLU A 313 7.03 26.55 34.29
C GLU A 313 5.61 27.00 34.64
N PHE A 314 4.82 26.06 35.16
CA PHE A 314 3.50 26.33 35.73
C PHE A 314 3.65 27.04 37.06
N ILE A 315 2.99 28.19 37.23
CA ILE A 315 3.01 28.98 38.47
C ILE A 315 1.72 28.82 39.25
N GLU A 316 1.78 28.90 40.58
CA GLU A 316 0.59 28.94 41.42
C GLU A 316 -0.20 30.24 41.15
N GLY A 317 -1.53 30.14 41.08
CA GLY A 317 -2.41 31.28 40.79
C GLY A 317 -2.67 31.49 39.31
N ARG A 318 -2.92 32.74 38.88
CA ARG A 318 -3.39 33.04 37.52
C ARG A 318 -2.21 33.23 36.55
N GLN A 319 -2.21 32.48 35.45
CA GLN A 319 -1.17 32.56 34.42
C GLN A 319 -1.80 32.81 33.04
N GLY A 320 -1.47 33.93 32.41
CA GLY A 320 -1.94 34.28 31.06
C GLY A 320 -1.22 33.48 29.97
N VAL A 321 -1.99 32.88 29.06
CA VAL A 321 -1.47 31.99 28.02
C VAL A 321 -2.21 32.10 26.69
N PHE A 322 -1.58 31.59 25.62
CA PHE A 322 -2.19 31.39 24.32
C PHE A 322 -2.15 29.90 23.94
N LEU A 323 -3.21 29.41 23.31
CA LEU A 323 -3.39 27.99 22.94
C LEU A 323 -3.36 27.84 21.42
N GLY A 324 -2.45 27.01 20.90
CA GLY A 324 -2.39 26.61 19.49
C GLY A 324 -2.65 25.12 19.33
N ILE A 325 -3.52 24.74 18.39
CA ILE A 325 -3.79 23.33 18.06
C ILE A 325 -3.59 23.11 16.56
N ASP A 326 -2.58 22.33 16.19
CA ASP A 326 -2.42 21.82 14.82
C ASP A 326 -3.05 20.43 14.73
N SER A 327 -4.15 20.33 13.99
CA SER A 327 -4.83 19.08 13.69
C SER A 327 -4.53 18.64 12.27
N GLY A 328 -3.35 18.06 12.09
CA GLY A 328 -2.94 17.48 10.82
C GLY A 328 -3.65 16.17 10.48
N SER A 329 -3.42 15.68 9.26
CA SER A 329 -3.97 14.43 8.74
C SER A 329 -3.49 13.20 9.53
N THR A 330 -2.25 13.20 10.02
CA THR A 330 -1.69 12.05 10.74
C THR A 330 -1.57 12.29 12.25
N THR A 331 -1.33 13.54 12.65
CA THR A 331 -0.97 13.85 14.04
C THR A 331 -1.68 15.09 14.53
N THR A 332 -1.89 15.15 15.83
CA THR A 332 -2.39 16.31 16.56
C THR A 332 -1.27 16.86 17.43
N LYS A 333 -1.08 18.18 17.36
CA LYS A 333 -0.14 18.93 18.18
C LYS A 333 -0.90 19.98 18.98
N ILE A 334 -0.60 20.10 20.26
CA ILE A 334 -1.09 21.19 21.11
C ILE A 334 0.12 21.90 21.69
N ILE A 335 0.14 23.23 21.57
CA ILE A 335 1.13 24.09 22.20
C ILE A 335 0.41 25.13 23.04
N VAL A 336 0.89 25.34 24.27
CA VAL A 336 0.50 26.48 25.11
C VAL A 336 1.74 27.33 25.34
N ILE A 337 1.64 28.62 25.05
CA ILE A 337 2.71 29.59 25.29
C ILE A 337 2.29 30.65 26.31
N THR A 338 3.26 31.17 27.06
CA THR A 338 3.07 32.32 27.94
C THR A 338 3.03 33.63 27.15
N GLU A 339 2.66 34.72 27.81
CA GLU A 339 2.74 36.07 27.23
C GLU A 339 4.15 36.49 26.80
N LYS A 340 5.18 35.85 27.34
CA LYS A 340 6.59 36.05 26.96
C LYS A 340 7.00 35.19 25.76
N LYS A 341 6.06 34.50 25.12
CA LYS A 341 6.29 33.56 24.01
C LYS A 341 7.15 32.35 24.39
N GLU A 342 7.06 31.92 25.64
CA GLU A 342 7.77 30.74 26.15
C GLU A 342 6.81 29.55 26.16
N VAL A 343 7.27 28.36 25.76
CA VAL A 343 6.45 27.15 25.73
C VAL A 343 6.21 26.66 27.16
N LEU A 344 4.95 26.68 27.58
CA LEU A 344 4.49 26.17 28.86
C LEU A 344 4.09 24.69 28.77
N PHE A 345 3.48 24.30 27.65
CA PHE A 345 3.02 22.93 27.43
C PHE A 345 3.14 22.54 25.96
N ASN A 346 3.49 21.28 25.73
CA ASN A 346 3.41 20.65 24.42
C ASN A 346 2.75 19.27 24.53
N TYR A 347 2.07 18.87 23.47
CA TYR A 347 1.51 17.55 23.29
C TYR A 347 1.61 17.19 21.81
N TYR A 348 2.08 15.98 21.51
CA TYR A 348 2.21 15.45 20.15
C TYR A 348 1.81 13.98 20.14
N ARG A 349 0.74 13.65 19.44
CA ARG A 349 0.27 12.26 19.28
C ARG A 349 -0.28 12.02 17.89
N SER A 350 -0.25 10.75 17.46
CA SER A 350 -1.01 10.30 16.30
C SER A 350 -2.51 10.52 16.56
N ASN A 351 -3.25 11.02 15.58
CA ASN A 351 -4.69 11.20 15.72
C ASN A 351 -5.46 9.87 15.58
N ASN A 352 -4.84 8.84 14.98
CA ASN A 352 -5.43 7.52 14.72
C ASN A 352 -6.86 7.61 14.12
N GLY A 353 -7.11 8.58 13.24
CA GLY A 353 -8.41 8.81 12.60
C GLY A 353 -9.46 9.53 13.47
N ASN A 354 -9.16 9.85 14.74
CA ASN A 354 -10.08 10.57 15.63
C ASN A 354 -9.42 11.82 16.26
N PRO A 355 -9.28 12.91 15.48
CA PRO A 355 -8.60 14.13 15.93
C PRO A 355 -9.29 14.81 17.13
N ILE A 356 -10.63 14.75 17.21
CA ILE A 356 -11.37 15.32 18.35
C ILE A 356 -10.98 14.62 19.64
N ASN A 357 -10.92 13.28 19.63
CA ASN A 357 -10.55 12.53 20.81
C ASN A 357 -9.10 12.83 21.24
N THR A 358 -8.17 12.90 20.27
CA THR A 358 -6.76 13.19 20.54
C THR A 358 -6.57 14.59 21.13
N VAL A 359 -7.29 15.61 20.63
CA VAL A 359 -7.27 16.96 21.23
C VAL A 359 -7.84 16.92 22.65
N ARG A 360 -8.95 16.22 22.87
CA ARG A 360 -9.59 16.07 24.19
C ARG A 360 -8.63 15.45 25.21
N GLU A 361 -7.86 14.45 24.82
CA GLU A 361 -6.84 13.82 25.67
C GLU A 361 -5.69 14.79 25.99
N GLY A 362 -5.19 15.52 25.00
CA GLY A 362 -4.14 16.53 25.22
C GLY A 362 -4.57 17.67 26.14
N LEU A 363 -5.82 18.16 26.01
CA LEU A 363 -6.38 19.18 26.90
C LEU A 363 -6.62 18.65 28.31
N LYS A 364 -6.99 17.37 28.48
CA LYS A 364 -7.05 16.72 29.80
C LYS A 364 -5.67 16.64 30.44
N GLU A 365 -4.63 16.30 29.68
CA GLU A 365 -3.25 16.29 30.19
C GLU A 365 -2.81 17.70 30.64
N LEU A 366 -3.13 18.73 29.86
CA LEU A 366 -2.90 20.12 30.25
C LEU A 366 -3.61 20.47 31.57
N GLN A 367 -4.89 20.11 31.69
CA GLN A 367 -5.68 20.35 32.90
C GLN A 367 -5.08 19.64 34.12
N GLN A 368 -4.60 18.40 33.97
CA GLN A 368 -3.92 17.67 35.05
C GLN A 368 -2.64 18.37 35.51
N LYS A 369 -1.84 18.93 34.59
CA LYS A 369 -0.66 19.73 34.96
C LYS A 369 -1.06 21.00 35.70
N CYS A 370 -2.10 21.71 35.26
CA CYS A 370 -2.60 22.89 35.97
C CYS A 370 -3.03 22.55 37.41
N LEU A 371 -3.77 21.45 37.60
CA LEU A 371 -4.20 21.01 38.93
C LEU A 371 -3.02 20.67 39.84
N LYS A 372 -2.00 19.98 39.32
CA LYS A 372 -0.79 19.62 40.08
C LYS A 372 -0.02 20.84 40.59
N HIS A 373 -0.02 21.92 39.82
CA HIS A 373 0.73 23.15 40.12
C HIS A 373 -0.14 24.28 40.70
N HIS A 374 -1.42 24.01 41.01
CA HIS A 374 -2.38 25.01 41.47
C HIS A 374 -2.46 26.24 40.54
N THR A 375 -2.30 26.01 39.24
CA THR A 375 -2.31 27.03 38.19
C THR A 375 -3.71 27.19 37.61
N GLN A 376 -4.22 28.41 37.56
CA GLN A 376 -5.40 28.79 36.81
C GLN A 376 -4.99 29.50 35.51
N LEU A 377 -5.15 28.82 34.38
CA LEU A 377 -4.84 29.42 33.07
C LEU A 377 -5.88 30.48 32.70
N VAL A 378 -5.40 31.60 32.17
CA VAL A 378 -6.21 32.64 31.52
C VAL A 378 -5.87 32.60 30.04
N ILE A 379 -6.71 31.92 29.24
CA ILE A 379 -6.52 31.82 27.79
C ILE A 379 -6.85 33.17 27.15
N LYS A 380 -5.82 33.92 26.75
CA LYS A 380 -5.95 35.24 26.09
C LYS A 380 -6.24 35.14 24.61
N GLY A 381 -5.93 34.00 24.00
CA GLY A 381 -6.24 33.70 22.60
C GLY A 381 -6.08 32.22 22.32
N SER A 382 -6.87 31.70 21.39
CA SER A 382 -6.78 30.32 20.95
C SER A 382 -6.99 30.22 19.45
N CYS A 383 -6.21 29.37 18.79
CA CYS A 383 -6.26 29.19 17.34
C CYS A 383 -6.00 27.74 16.96
N SER A 384 -6.66 27.26 15.90
CA SER A 384 -6.34 25.98 15.26
C SER A 384 -5.79 26.13 13.85
N THR A 385 -5.08 25.11 13.40
CA THR A 385 -4.58 24.99 12.03
C THR A 385 -4.56 23.53 11.59
N GLY A 386 -4.15 23.28 10.34
CA GLY A 386 -4.09 21.96 9.71
C GLY A 386 -5.44 21.52 9.12
N TYR A 387 -5.49 20.31 8.59
CA TYR A 387 -6.68 19.76 7.90
C TYR A 387 -7.94 19.74 8.77
N GLY A 388 -7.79 19.54 10.08
CA GLY A 388 -8.89 19.54 11.04
C GLY A 388 -9.21 20.92 11.62
N GLU A 389 -8.69 22.02 11.06
CA GLU A 389 -8.84 23.38 11.59
C GLU A 389 -10.29 23.71 11.96
N GLU A 390 -11.21 23.67 10.99
CA GLU A 390 -12.60 24.07 11.20
C GLU A 390 -13.32 23.14 12.20
N LEU A 391 -13.01 21.84 12.13
CA LEU A 391 -13.54 20.82 13.03
C LEU A 391 -13.13 21.09 14.49
N ILE A 392 -11.82 21.32 14.72
CA ILE A 392 -11.29 21.57 16.06
C ILE A 392 -11.72 22.93 16.59
N LYS A 393 -11.71 23.97 15.74
CA LYS A 393 -12.21 25.30 16.08
C LYS A 393 -13.64 25.22 16.62
N THR A 394 -14.51 24.52 15.90
CA THR A 394 -15.92 24.36 16.26
C THR A 394 -16.08 23.48 17.50
N ALA A 395 -15.43 22.32 17.55
CA ALA A 395 -15.59 21.35 18.64
C ALA A 395 -15.13 21.91 20.00
N PHE A 396 -14.07 22.73 20.02
CA PHE A 396 -13.46 23.27 21.25
C PHE A 396 -13.70 24.77 21.43
N HIS A 397 -14.54 25.39 20.60
CA HIS A 397 -14.87 26.81 20.63
C HIS A 397 -13.62 27.71 20.65
N LEU A 398 -12.67 27.43 19.75
CA LEU A 398 -11.45 28.24 19.64
C LEU A 398 -11.77 29.60 19.03
N GLY A 399 -10.98 30.61 19.41
CA GLY A 399 -11.19 31.99 19.02
C GLY A 399 -10.99 32.22 17.52
N ASP A 400 -10.03 31.52 16.91
CA ASP A 400 -9.78 31.64 15.48
C ASP A 400 -9.25 30.35 14.82
N GLY A 401 -9.13 30.40 13.50
CA GLY A 401 -8.48 29.40 12.67
C GLY A 401 -7.49 30.09 11.71
N VAL A 402 -6.39 29.42 11.39
CA VAL A 402 -5.36 29.97 10.50
C VAL A 402 -4.84 28.91 9.55
N ILE A 403 -4.56 29.31 8.31
CA ILE A 403 -3.92 28.46 7.30
C ILE A 403 -2.53 28.02 7.81
N GLU A 404 -2.22 26.73 7.70
CA GLU A 404 -1.00 26.11 8.25
C GLU A 404 0.30 26.77 7.77
N THR A 405 0.36 27.17 6.50
CA THR A 405 1.52 27.87 5.95
C THR A 405 1.73 29.25 6.57
N ILE A 406 0.65 29.94 6.94
CA ILE A 406 0.71 31.21 7.68
C ILE A 406 1.13 30.96 9.13
N ALA A 407 0.64 29.89 9.76
CA ALA A 407 1.08 29.50 11.10
C ALA A 407 2.60 29.22 11.14
N HIS A 408 3.14 28.51 10.15
CA HIS A 408 4.58 28.30 10.01
C HIS A 408 5.34 29.62 9.85
N PHE A 409 4.85 30.53 9.00
CA PHE A 409 5.47 31.85 8.81
C PHE A 409 5.47 32.68 10.10
N LEU A 410 4.41 32.64 10.90
CA LEU A 410 4.33 33.38 12.17
C LEU A 410 5.20 32.79 13.28
N ALA A 411 5.52 31.49 13.20
CA ALA A 411 6.32 30.78 14.19
C ALA A 411 7.84 30.89 13.94
N ALA A 412 8.25 31.07 12.67
CA ALA A 412 9.63 31.31 12.26
C ALA A 412 10.09 32.73 12.65
#